data_AF-A0AAJ0PVB5-F1
#
_entry.id   AF-A0AAJ0PVB5-F1
#
_cell.length_a   1.000
_cell.length_b   1.000
_cell.length_c   1.000
_cell.angle_alpha   90.00
_cell.angle_beta   90.00
_cell.angle_gamma   90.00
#
_symmetry.space_group_name_H-M   'P 1'
#
loop_
_entity.id
_entity.type
_entity.pdbx_description
1 polymer ?
#
loop_
_entity_poly.entity_id
_entity_poly.type
_entity_poly.pdbx_seq_one_letter_code
_entity_poly.pdbx_strand_id
1 'polypeptide(L)'
;MTQTTAQRQAAYRARRETAGKDGNGDRRLDMWMSTEAYLALTRLARRYSVTKRQMLERLIARADDAIVRRLDPDSEQWDQYFGPAR
;
A
#
# COMPACT_ATOMS: atom_id res chain seq x y z
N MET A 1 -20.48 22.67 -18.88
CA MET A 1 -21.12 21.65 -18.02
C MET A 1 -20.45 21.69 -16.66
N THR A 2 -21.16 22.11 -15.61
CA THR A 2 -20.62 22.16 -14.24
C THR A 2 -20.54 20.73 -13.69
N GLN A 3 -19.36 20.31 -13.22
CA GLN A 3 -19.20 18.95 -12.69
C GLN A 3 -20.05 18.75 -11.42
N THR A 4 -20.75 17.62 -11.36
CA THR A 4 -21.46 17.20 -10.16
C THR A 4 -20.47 16.89 -9.03
N THR A 5 -20.93 16.91 -7.77
CA THR A 5 -20.09 16.55 -6.62
C THR A 5 -19.52 15.14 -6.74
N ALA A 6 -20.29 14.20 -7.30
CA ALA A 6 -19.84 12.82 -7.57
C ALA A 6 -18.71 12.78 -8.60
N GLN A 7 -18.82 13.56 -9.69
CA GLN A 7 -17.78 13.68 -10.71
C GLN A 7 -16.49 14.28 -10.14
N ARG A 8 -16.60 15.30 -9.29
CA ARG A 8 -15.44 15.90 -8.59
C ARG A 8 -14.75 14.91 -7.67
N GLN A 9 -15.50 14.13 -6.90
CA GLN A 9 -14.92 13.08 -6.05
C GLN A 9 -14.28 11.94 -6.85
N ALA A 10 -14.89 11.54 -7.98
CA ALA A 10 -14.31 10.54 -8.86
C ALA A 10 -12.98 11.05 -9.47
N ALA A 11 -12.96 12.28 -9.97
CA ALA A 11 -11.77 12.91 -10.49
C ALA A 11 -10.67 13.07 -9.42
N TYR A 12 -11.03 13.42 -8.18
CA TYR A 12 -10.09 13.48 -7.07
C TYR A 12 -9.49 12.10 -6.75
N ARG A 13 -10.30 11.04 -6.69
CA ARG A 13 -9.82 9.67 -6.47
C ARG A 13 -8.89 9.21 -7.60
N ALA A 14 -9.25 9.48 -8.85
CA ALA A 14 -8.42 9.15 -10.01
C ALA A 14 -7.07 9.89 -9.99
N ARG A 15 -7.07 11.16 -9.55
CA ARG A 15 -5.82 11.94 -9.41
C ARG A 15 -4.99 11.52 -8.22
N ARG A 16 -5.59 10.98 -7.16
CA ARG A 16 -4.87 10.60 -5.94
C ARG A 16 -3.79 9.55 -6.20
N GLU A 17 -4.05 8.64 -7.15
CA GLU A 17 -3.08 7.62 -7.58
C GLU A 17 -1.86 8.19 -8.31
N THR A 18 -1.95 9.41 -8.83
CA THR A 18 -0.89 10.06 -9.61
C THR A 18 -0.38 11.36 -8.98
N ALA A 19 -0.95 11.77 -7.84
CA ALA A 19 -0.65 13.05 -7.19
C ALA A 19 0.68 13.06 -6.38
N GLY A 20 1.42 11.95 -6.36
CA GLY A 20 2.71 11.87 -5.68
C GLY A 20 3.89 12.21 -6.60
N LYS A 21 5.11 12.16 -6.03
CA LYS A 21 6.35 12.43 -6.77
C LYS A 21 6.48 11.45 -7.94
N ASP A 22 6.91 11.96 -9.10
CA ASP A 22 7.13 11.17 -10.31
C ASP A 22 5.88 10.41 -10.81
N GLY A 23 4.68 10.89 -10.46
CA GLY A 23 3.39 10.26 -10.83
C GLY A 23 3.00 9.08 -9.95
N ASN A 24 3.70 8.84 -8.84
CA ASN A 24 3.44 7.75 -7.90
C ASN A 24 2.68 8.26 -6.68
N GLY A 25 1.35 8.35 -6.79
CA GLY A 25 0.47 8.67 -5.68
C GLY A 25 0.01 7.44 -4.88
N ASP A 26 -0.99 7.65 -4.02
CA ASP A 26 -1.51 6.57 -3.17
C ASP A 26 -2.27 5.53 -4.00
N ARG A 27 -2.07 4.24 -3.72
CA ARG A 27 -2.90 3.16 -4.28
C ARG A 27 -3.96 2.72 -3.27
N ARG A 28 -5.18 2.44 -3.76
CA ARG A 28 -6.26 1.93 -2.90
C ARG A 28 -6.11 0.42 -2.71
N LEU A 29 -6.26 -0.02 -1.46
CA LEU A 29 -6.31 -1.41 -1.07
C LEU A 29 -7.74 -1.73 -0.59
N ASP A 30 -8.49 -2.48 -1.39
CA ASP A 30 -9.87 -2.88 -1.06
C ASP A 30 -9.91 -4.38 -0.77
N MET A 31 -10.04 -4.75 0.51
CA MET A 31 -10.02 -6.15 0.91
C MET A 31 -10.81 -6.40 2.20
N TRP A 32 -11.25 -7.65 2.33
CA TRP A 32 -11.67 -8.23 3.61
C TRP A 32 -10.47 -8.92 4.27
N MET A 33 -10.42 -8.88 5.61
CA MET A 33 -9.40 -9.56 6.41
C MET A 33 -10.03 -10.30 7.57
N SER A 34 -9.33 -11.29 8.12
CA SER A 34 -9.83 -12.02 9.29
C SER A 34 -9.99 -11.10 10.50
N THR A 35 -10.94 -11.42 11.38
CA THR A 35 -11.16 -10.70 12.64
C THR A 35 -9.88 -10.64 13.47
N GLU A 36 -9.12 -11.74 13.53
CA GLU A 36 -7.86 -11.82 14.26
C GLU A 36 -6.84 -10.79 13.77
N ALA A 37 -6.61 -10.72 12.46
CA ALA A 37 -5.67 -9.77 11.86
C ALA A 37 -6.11 -8.32 12.11
N TYR A 38 -7.41 -8.03 11.99
CA TYR A 38 -7.94 -6.71 12.26
C TYR A 38 -7.72 -6.26 13.71
N LEU A 39 -7.96 -7.15 14.68
CA LEU A 39 -7.72 -6.86 16.10
C LEU A 39 -6.22 -6.68 16.40
N ALA A 40 -5.36 -7.50 15.81
CA ALA A 40 -3.91 -7.35 15.93
C ALA A 40 -3.43 -6.01 15.37
N LEU A 41 -3.86 -5.64 14.16
CA LEU A 41 -3.54 -4.35 13.53
C LEU A 41 -4.02 -3.18 14.39
N THR A 42 -5.19 -3.30 15.01
CA THR A 42 -5.72 -2.28 15.93
C THR A 42 -4.81 -2.08 17.15
N ARG A 43 -4.35 -3.15 17.79
CA ARG A 43 -3.46 -3.06 18.95
C ARG A 43 -2.10 -2.46 18.56
N LEU A 44 -1.53 -2.87 17.43
CA LEU A 44 -0.26 -2.35 16.93
C LEU A 44 -0.36 -0.86 16.60
N ALA A 45 -1.39 -0.44 15.86
CA ALA A 45 -1.61 0.96 15.53
C ALA A 45 -1.71 1.84 16.79
N ARG A 46 -2.43 1.37 17.83
CA ARG A 46 -2.51 2.04 19.13
C ARG A 46 -1.16 2.13 19.83
N ARG A 47 -0.39 1.02 19.86
CA ARG A 47 0.92 0.98 20.54
C ARG A 47 1.92 1.97 19.94
N TYR A 48 1.89 2.16 18.63
CA TYR A 48 2.81 3.04 17.90
C TYR A 48 2.23 4.43 17.63
N SER A 49 1.04 4.74 18.15
CA SER A 49 0.34 6.03 17.95
C SER A 49 0.20 6.43 16.48
N VAL A 50 -0.15 5.46 15.62
CA VAL A 50 -0.35 5.68 14.18
C VAL A 50 -1.72 5.17 13.72
N THR A 51 -2.12 5.55 12.51
CA THR A 51 -3.32 4.98 11.88
C THR A 51 -3.10 3.51 11.50
N LYS A 52 -4.19 2.74 11.38
CA LYS A 52 -4.14 1.35 10.89
C LYS A 52 -3.48 1.26 9.50
N ARG A 53 -3.76 2.24 8.63
CA ARG A 53 -3.14 2.38 7.31
C ARG A 53 -1.61 2.49 7.44
N GLN A 54 -1.12 3.46 8.20
CA GLN A 54 0.33 3.64 8.41
C GLN A 54 0.98 2.42 9.06
N MET A 55 0.29 1.75 9.99
CA MET A 55 0.80 0.53 10.59
C MET A 55 0.88 -0.61 9.56
N LEU A 56 -0.13 -0.77 8.70
CA LEU A 56 -0.12 -1.76 7.63
C LEU A 56 1.02 -1.47 6.63
N GLU A 57 1.19 -0.21 6.20
CA GLU A 57 2.30 0.21 5.34
C GLU A 57 3.67 -0.12 5.95
N ARG A 58 3.85 0.13 7.26
CA ARG A 58 5.08 -0.23 7.99
C ARG A 58 5.33 -1.73 8.03
N LEU A 59 4.28 -2.54 8.23
CA LEU A 59 4.40 -4.00 8.25
C LEU A 59 4.77 -4.54 6.87
N ILE A 60 4.14 -4.02 5.81
CA ILE A 60 4.45 -4.37 4.41
C ILE A 60 5.89 -4.01 4.09
N ALA A 61 6.29 -2.76 4.31
CA ALA A 61 7.66 -2.29 4.02
C ALA A 61 8.71 -3.09 4.78
N ARG A 62 8.45 -3.42 6.06
CA ARG A 62 9.37 -4.25 6.84
C ARG A 62 9.51 -5.67 6.29
N ALA A 63 8.41 -6.28 5.84
CA ALA A 63 8.44 -7.62 5.28
C ALA A 63 9.15 -7.63 3.91
N ASP A 64 8.84 -6.65 3.06
CA ASP A 64 9.48 -6.45 1.76
C ASP A 64 10.99 -6.23 1.89
N ASP A 65 11.42 -5.26 2.72
CA ASP A 65 12.83 -4.99 3.03
C ASP A 65 13.60 -6.26 3.47
N ALA A 66 12.96 -7.11 4.29
CA ALA A 66 13.59 -8.30 4.81
C ALA A 66 13.86 -9.36 3.72
N ILE A 67 13.01 -9.40 2.68
CA ILE A 67 13.19 -10.25 1.51
C ILE A 67 14.27 -9.63 0.62
N VAL A 68 14.09 -8.36 0.23
CA VAL A 68 14.98 -7.66 -0.72
C VAL A 68 16.43 -7.67 -0.25
N ARG A 69 16.70 -7.49 1.05
CA ARG A 69 18.06 -7.55 1.62
C ARG A 69 18.78 -8.89 1.44
N ARG A 70 18.07 -9.96 1.10
CA ARG A 70 18.62 -11.31 0.92
C ARG A 70 18.71 -11.72 -0.55
N LEU A 71 18.12 -10.94 -1.45
CA LEU A 71 18.17 -11.21 -2.88
C LEU A 71 19.43 -10.60 -3.47
N ASP A 72 20.10 -11.38 -4.32
CA ASP A 72 21.15 -10.87 -5.19
C ASP A 72 20.48 -10.13 -6.37
N PRO A 73 20.79 -8.84 -6.62
CA PRO A 73 20.20 -8.06 -7.70
C PRO A 73 20.26 -8.69 -9.10
N ASP A 74 21.28 -9.52 -9.36
CA ASP A 74 21.48 -10.15 -10.68
C ASP A 74 20.94 -11.60 -10.72
N SER A 75 20.20 -12.03 -9.70
CA SER A 75 19.68 -13.40 -9.60
C SER A 75 18.29 -13.56 -10.21
N GLU A 76 17.99 -14.77 -10.67
CA GLU A 76 16.62 -15.13 -11.11
C GLU A 76 15.56 -14.88 -10.02
N GLN A 77 15.93 -15.01 -8.74
CA GLN A 77 15.01 -14.74 -7.63
C GLN A 77 14.63 -13.26 -7.53
N TRP A 78 15.55 -12.36 -7.87
CA TRP A 78 15.26 -10.93 -7.97
C TRP A 78 14.25 -10.65 -9.07
N ASP A 79 14.49 -11.22 -10.26
CA ASP A 79 13.58 -11.06 -11.41
C ASP A 79 12.19 -11.64 -11.12
N GLN A 80 12.11 -12.78 -10.42
CA GLN A 80 10.83 -13.37 -10.02
C GLN A 80 10.07 -12.50 -9.00
N TYR A 81 10.78 -11.85 -8.07
CA TYR A 81 10.16 -11.05 -7.01
C TYR A 81 9.65 -9.70 -7.52
N PHE A 82 10.41 -9.02 -8.38
CA PHE A 82 10.06 -7.71 -8.95
C PHE A 82 9.37 -7.80 -10.32
N GLY A 83 9.32 -8.99 -10.92
CA GLY A 83 8.62 -9.24 -12.17
C GLY A 83 7.10 -9.07 -12.05
N PRO A 84 6.39 -9.10 -13.19
CA PRO A 84 4.94 -8.94 -13.20
C PRO A 84 4.27 -10.02 -12.33
N ALA A 85 3.31 -9.59 -11.50
CA ALA A 85 2.45 -10.52 -10.77
C ALA A 85 1.72 -11.43 -11.79
N ARG A 86 1.77 -12.75 -11.56
CA ARG A 86 1.04 -13.73 -12.38
C ARG A 86 -0.47 -13.56 -12.26
#